data_AF-A0A3D3ZPN2-F1
#
_entry.id   AF-A0A3D3ZPN2-F1
#
_cell.length_a   1.000
_cell.length_b   1.000
_cell.length_c   1.000
_cell.angle_alpha   90.00
_cell.angle_beta   90.00
_cell.angle_gamma   90.00
#
_symmetry.space_group_name_H-M   'P 1'
#
loop_
_entity.id
_entity.type
_entity.pdbx_description
1 polymer ?
#
loop_
_entity_poly.entity_id
_entity_poly.type
_entity_poly.pdbx_seq_one_letter_code
_entity_poly.pdbx_strand_id
1 'polypeptide(L)'
;MFKPMILSATLLATSATFAFAEGHAAMLQSPPGEPFVQVSDVLPLPAFIPGLGTLFVSPDTLPAGPFLAYDHDGMLSATVYMTPLDELKNGVSYDDLAVGTHEVIAVDVYYNAGHPGVDVPHAHIVLYHDAEAKARLAK
;
A
#
# COMPACT_ATOMS: atom_id res chain seq x y z
N MET A 1 17.64 6.05 -62.28
CA MET A 1 18.75 5.69 -61.36
C MET A 1 18.80 6.76 -60.29
N PHE A 2 18.54 6.58 -59.00
CA PHE A 2 18.24 5.46 -58.10
C PHE A 2 17.40 6.03 -56.93
N LYS A 3 16.44 5.26 -56.40
CA LYS A 3 15.86 5.44 -55.04
C LYS A 3 16.77 4.68 -54.07
N PRO A 4 17.05 5.18 -52.85
CA PRO A 4 16.27 4.83 -51.64
C PRO A 4 16.30 6.02 -50.63
N MET A 5 15.80 6.03 -49.38
CA MET A 5 15.35 4.99 -48.47
C MET A 5 14.42 5.64 -47.43
N ILE A 6 13.35 4.94 -47.08
CA ILE A 6 12.53 5.15 -45.88
C ILE A 6 13.37 4.73 -44.67
N LEU A 7 13.43 5.52 -43.59
CA LEU A 7 13.27 5.04 -42.19
C LEU A 7 13.44 6.18 -41.19
N SER A 8 12.41 6.43 -40.37
CA SER A 8 12.53 6.49 -38.90
C SER A 8 11.16 6.80 -38.31
N ALA A 9 10.40 5.75 -38.06
CA ALA A 9 9.27 5.77 -37.15
C ALA A 9 9.56 4.71 -36.09
N THR A 10 10.05 5.11 -34.91
CA THR A 10 9.83 4.44 -33.61
C THR A 10 10.69 5.09 -32.52
N LEU A 11 10.09 5.98 -31.72
CA LEU A 11 10.53 6.20 -30.34
C LEU A 11 9.41 6.85 -29.52
N LEU A 12 8.36 6.09 -29.21
CA LEU A 12 7.27 6.58 -28.36
C LEU A 12 6.72 5.50 -27.39
N ALA A 13 7.58 4.56 -26.97
CA ALA A 13 7.16 3.46 -26.09
C ALA A 13 7.91 3.36 -24.75
N THR A 14 8.84 4.27 -24.44
CA THR A 14 9.70 4.16 -23.24
C THR A 14 9.26 5.00 -22.05
N SER A 15 8.29 5.91 -22.18
CA SER A 15 7.91 6.83 -21.09
C SER A 15 6.99 6.21 -20.03
N ALA A 16 6.23 5.17 -20.37
CA ALA A 16 5.27 4.57 -19.44
C ALA A 16 5.98 3.74 -18.34
N THR A 17 7.10 3.07 -18.62
CA THR A 17 7.76 2.17 -17.65
C THR A 17 8.47 2.90 -16.52
N PHE A 18 8.97 4.13 -16.74
CA PHE A 18 9.66 4.90 -15.69
C PHE A 18 8.71 5.39 -14.60
N ALA A 19 7.49 5.80 -14.96
CA ALA A 19 6.52 6.33 -14.00
C ALA A 19 6.05 5.29 -12.97
N PHE A 20 5.89 4.01 -13.37
CA PHE A 20 5.49 2.94 -12.44
C PHE A 20 6.60 2.53 -11.47
N ALA A 21 7.86 2.53 -11.93
CA ALA A 21 9.01 2.20 -11.10
C ALA A 21 9.32 3.31 -10.07
N GLU A 22 9.17 4.56 -10.48
CA GLU A 22 9.34 5.74 -9.60
C GLU A 22 8.28 5.78 -8.50
N GLY A 23 7.02 5.44 -8.81
CA GLY A 23 5.95 5.33 -7.82
C GLY A 23 6.23 4.28 -6.73
N HIS A 24 6.69 3.07 -7.10
CA HIS A 24 7.02 2.04 -6.12
C HIS A 24 8.24 2.39 -5.27
N ALA A 25 9.25 3.04 -5.86
CA ALA A 25 10.42 3.50 -5.12
C ALA A 25 10.06 4.61 -4.12
N ALA A 26 9.17 5.53 -4.50
CA ALA A 26 8.69 6.60 -3.62
C ALA A 26 7.96 6.06 -2.38
N MET A 27 7.30 4.91 -2.49
CA MET A 27 6.60 4.29 -1.35
C MET A 27 7.54 3.68 -0.31
N LEU A 28 8.81 3.41 -0.63
CA LEU A 28 9.73 2.71 0.29
C LEU A 28 10.07 3.52 1.54
N GLN A 29 9.93 4.85 1.49
CA GLN A 29 10.25 5.76 2.57
C GLN A 29 9.10 6.72 2.83
N SER A 30 8.77 6.95 4.10
CA SER A 30 7.76 7.91 4.52
C SER A 30 8.29 9.35 4.42
N PRO A 31 7.46 10.32 3.98
CA PRO A 31 6.11 10.13 3.47
C PRO A 31 6.10 9.66 1.99
N PRO A 32 5.15 8.80 1.60
CA PRO A 32 5.03 8.29 0.21
C PRO A 32 4.65 9.33 -0.84
N GLY A 33 4.30 10.56 -0.43
CA GLY A 33 3.78 11.61 -1.31
C GLY A 33 2.29 11.43 -1.67
N GLU A 34 1.78 12.30 -2.55
CA GLU A 34 0.40 12.23 -3.02
C GLU A 34 0.12 10.90 -3.75
N PRO A 35 -1.08 10.31 -3.63
CA PRO A 35 -2.28 10.82 -2.96
C PRO A 35 -2.44 10.32 -1.51
N PHE A 36 -1.37 9.89 -0.86
CA PHE A 36 -1.43 9.26 0.45
C PHE A 36 -1.51 10.31 1.58
N VAL A 37 -2.44 10.11 2.50
CA VAL A 37 -2.56 10.90 3.73
C VAL A 37 -2.23 10.05 4.95
N GLN A 38 -1.64 10.65 5.98
CA GLN A 38 -1.38 9.95 7.23
C GLN A 38 -2.70 9.71 7.97
N VAL A 39 -2.94 8.47 8.39
CA VAL A 39 -4.22 8.06 8.99
C VAL A 39 -4.52 8.83 10.29
N SER A 40 -3.50 9.13 11.09
CA SER A 40 -3.67 9.89 12.34
C SER A 40 -4.07 11.36 12.14
N ASP A 41 -3.90 11.89 10.93
CA ASP A 41 -4.30 13.28 10.62
C ASP A 41 -5.80 13.37 10.33
N VAL A 42 -6.44 12.23 10.02
CA VAL A 42 -7.86 12.15 9.62
C VAL A 42 -8.73 11.34 10.58
N LEU A 43 -8.12 10.51 11.44
CA LEU A 43 -8.80 9.69 12.45
C LEU A 43 -8.20 9.90 13.84
N PRO A 44 -8.97 9.73 14.93
CA PRO A 44 -8.49 9.87 16.30
C PRO A 44 -7.64 8.67 16.75
N LEU A 45 -6.51 8.47 16.06
CA LEU A 45 -5.55 7.38 16.27
C LEU A 45 -4.16 7.96 16.57
N PRO A 46 -3.31 7.24 17.32
CA PRO A 46 -1.93 7.66 17.50
C PRO A 46 -1.20 7.64 16.15
N ALA A 47 -0.18 8.51 16.01
CA ALA A 47 0.63 8.57 14.80
C ALA A 47 1.32 7.24 14.47
N PHE A 48 1.75 6.51 15.51
CA PHE A 48 2.33 5.18 15.41
C PHE A 48 1.50 4.19 16.22
N ILE A 49 1.15 3.05 15.62
CA ILE A 49 0.37 1.99 16.25
C ILE A 49 1.25 0.75 16.40
N PRO A 50 1.55 0.28 17.63
CA PRO A 50 2.31 -0.96 17.82
C PRO A 50 1.69 -2.14 17.05
N GLY A 51 2.50 -2.77 16.20
CA GLY A 51 2.12 -3.86 15.29
C GLY A 51 1.72 -3.42 13.88
N LEU A 52 1.44 -2.13 13.66
CA LEU A 52 1.02 -1.56 12.36
C LEU A 52 1.87 -0.37 11.90
N GLY A 53 2.59 0.30 12.80
CA GLY A 53 3.44 1.43 12.47
C GLY A 53 2.70 2.74 12.23
N THR A 54 3.37 3.65 11.53
CA THR A 54 2.77 4.89 11.01
C THR A 54 2.05 4.56 9.72
N LEU A 55 0.73 4.75 9.69
CA LEU A 55 -0.10 4.36 8.56
C LEU A 55 -0.38 5.52 7.61
N PHE A 56 -0.25 5.25 6.31
CA PHE A 56 -0.68 6.13 5.23
C PHE A 56 -1.66 5.41 4.31
N VAL A 57 -2.64 6.12 3.75
CA VAL A 57 -3.61 5.54 2.82
C VAL A 57 -4.04 6.57 1.80
N SER A 58 -4.35 6.14 0.58
CA SER A 58 -5.06 6.99 -0.38
C SER A 58 -6.55 7.00 -0.03
N PRO A 59 -7.18 8.17 0.18
CA PRO A 59 -8.60 8.23 0.55
C PRO A 59 -9.53 7.50 -0.42
N ASP A 60 -9.19 7.48 -1.70
CA ASP A 60 -9.99 6.85 -2.77
C ASP A 60 -9.94 5.31 -2.73
N THR A 61 -9.06 4.73 -1.90
CA THR A 61 -8.90 3.28 -1.74
C THR A 61 -9.57 2.72 -0.48
N LEU A 62 -10.22 3.58 0.31
CA LEU A 62 -10.97 3.17 1.48
C LEU A 62 -12.25 2.40 1.08
N PRO A 63 -12.71 1.44 1.91
CA PRO A 63 -12.16 1.07 3.22
C PRO A 63 -10.99 0.08 3.17
N ALA A 64 -10.72 -0.54 2.01
CA ALA A 64 -9.81 -1.69 1.92
C ALA A 64 -8.33 -1.33 1.99
N GLY A 65 -7.92 -0.19 1.44
CA GLY A 65 -6.53 0.20 1.27
C GLY A 65 -5.97 -0.15 -0.12
N PRO A 66 -4.63 -0.26 -0.26
CA PRO A 66 -3.67 -0.57 0.78
C PRO A 66 -3.37 0.57 1.73
N PHE A 67 -3.21 0.23 3.01
CA PHE A 67 -2.53 1.07 3.99
C PHE A 67 -1.04 0.74 3.97
N LEU A 68 -0.20 1.76 3.87
CA LEU A 68 1.25 1.65 3.93
C LEU A 68 1.71 1.81 5.38
N ALA A 69 2.39 0.79 5.89
CA ALA A 69 2.85 0.72 7.27
C ALA A 69 4.35 0.96 7.35
N TYR A 70 4.71 2.11 7.92
CA TYR A 70 6.10 2.53 8.11
C TYR A 70 6.54 2.32 9.56
N ASP A 71 7.80 1.91 9.73
CA ASP A 71 8.42 1.87 11.06
C ASP A 71 8.83 3.27 11.55
N HIS A 72 9.50 3.32 12.70
CA HIS A 72 10.01 4.55 13.29
C HIS A 72 11.08 5.27 12.46
N ASP A 73 11.80 4.56 11.60
CA ASP A 73 12.80 5.13 10.70
C ASP A 73 12.15 5.56 9.37
N GLY A 74 10.82 5.39 9.26
CA GLY A 74 10.04 5.72 8.07
C GLY A 74 10.21 4.72 6.93
N MET A 75 10.76 3.52 7.18
CA MET A 75 10.93 2.51 6.15
C MET A 75 9.64 1.68 6.01
N LEU A 76 9.21 1.45 4.76
CA LEU A 76 8.02 0.67 4.46
C LEU A 76 8.22 -0.78 4.92
N SER A 77 7.53 -1.15 5.98
CA SER A 77 7.68 -2.45 6.63
C SER A 77 6.56 -3.42 6.28
N ALA A 78 5.35 -2.91 6.05
CA ALA A 78 4.24 -3.72 5.60
C ALA A 78 3.24 -2.97 4.71
N THR A 79 2.44 -3.73 3.98
CA THR A 79 1.20 -3.28 3.35
C THR A 79 0.03 -3.97 4.05
N VAL A 80 -0.98 -3.20 4.46
CA VAL A 80 -2.13 -3.71 5.22
C VAL A 80 -3.41 -3.48 4.43
N TYR A 81 -4.23 -4.52 4.30
CA TYR A 81 -5.60 -4.40 3.80
C TYR A 81 -6.59 -4.63 4.93
N MET A 82 -7.67 -3.85 4.92
CA MET A 82 -8.74 -3.92 5.91
C MET A 82 -10.05 -4.29 5.23
N THR A 83 -10.45 -5.55 5.28
CA THR A 83 -11.68 -6.01 4.63
C THR A 83 -12.78 -6.27 5.68
N PRO A 84 -13.83 -5.44 5.75
CA PRO A 84 -15.01 -5.67 6.59
C PRO A 84 -15.57 -7.08 6.41
N LEU A 85 -15.73 -7.79 7.53
CA LEU A 85 -16.16 -9.19 7.51
C LEU A 85 -17.61 -9.34 7.03
N ASP A 86 -18.46 -8.37 7.34
CA ASP A 86 -19.85 -8.38 6.89
C ASP A 86 -19.96 -8.13 5.38
N GLU A 87 -19.10 -7.30 4.78
CA GLU A 87 -19.07 -7.13 3.32
C GLU A 87 -18.64 -8.43 2.63
N LEU A 88 -17.57 -9.07 3.10
CA LEU A 88 -17.11 -10.37 2.59
C LEU A 88 -18.21 -11.45 2.71
N LYS A 89 -18.88 -11.54 3.87
CA LYS A 89 -19.99 -12.49 4.09
C LYS A 89 -21.18 -12.24 3.15
N ASN A 90 -21.37 -11.00 2.74
CA ASN A 90 -22.44 -10.60 1.81
C ASN A 90 -22.02 -10.70 0.33
N GLY A 91 -20.85 -11.26 0.05
CA GLY A 91 -20.39 -11.55 -1.31
C GLY A 91 -19.67 -10.38 -2.00
N VAL A 92 -19.32 -9.31 -1.26
CA VAL A 92 -18.43 -8.29 -1.79
C VAL A 92 -17.06 -8.91 -2.03
N SER A 93 -16.53 -8.67 -3.23
CA SER A 93 -15.16 -9.05 -3.60
C SER A 93 -14.31 -7.78 -3.66
N TYR A 94 -13.13 -7.83 -3.05
CA TYR A 94 -12.13 -6.77 -3.15
C TYR A 94 -11.08 -7.20 -4.16
N ASP A 95 -11.40 -6.98 -5.42
CA ASP A 95 -10.56 -7.38 -6.55
C ASP A 95 -9.59 -6.24 -6.93
N ASP A 96 -8.47 -6.60 -7.54
CA ASP A 96 -7.49 -5.68 -8.11
C ASP A 96 -7.01 -4.57 -7.15
N LEU A 97 -6.96 -4.87 -5.84
CA LEU A 97 -6.40 -3.96 -4.86
C LEU A 97 -4.95 -3.62 -5.20
N ALA A 98 -4.61 -2.33 -5.10
CA ALA A 98 -3.24 -1.88 -5.31
C ALA A 98 -2.29 -2.55 -4.31
N VAL A 99 -1.06 -2.80 -4.73
CA VAL A 99 -0.01 -3.41 -3.89
C VAL A 99 1.01 -2.35 -3.47
N GLY A 100 1.65 -2.58 -2.32
CA GLY A 100 2.83 -1.83 -1.91
C GLY A 100 4.07 -2.31 -2.66
N THR A 101 5.12 -2.70 -1.95
CA THR A 101 6.31 -3.26 -2.60
C THR A 101 6.03 -4.65 -3.19
N HIS A 102 6.82 -5.04 -4.18
CA HIS A 102 6.75 -6.38 -4.78
C HIS A 102 7.41 -7.47 -3.92
N GLU A 103 8.21 -7.08 -2.93
CA GLU A 103 8.90 -8.03 -2.05
C GLU A 103 8.01 -8.31 -0.84
N VAL A 104 7.53 -9.55 -0.72
CA VAL A 104 6.70 -9.99 0.41
C VAL A 104 7.29 -11.29 0.94
N ILE A 105 7.73 -11.26 2.19
CA ILE A 105 8.40 -12.41 2.82
C ILE A 105 7.49 -13.19 3.76
N ALA A 106 6.42 -12.57 4.25
CA ALA A 106 5.44 -13.17 5.13
C ALA A 106 4.09 -12.47 5.01
N VAL A 107 3.00 -13.21 5.25
CA VAL A 107 1.64 -12.68 5.30
C VAL A 107 0.97 -13.15 6.59
N ASP A 108 0.39 -12.21 7.33
CA ASP A 108 -0.49 -12.50 8.46
C ASP A 108 -1.92 -12.11 8.13
N VAL A 109 -2.88 -12.94 8.54
CA VAL A 109 -4.31 -12.65 8.42
C VAL A 109 -4.96 -12.82 9.78
N TYR A 110 -5.57 -11.76 10.31
CA TYR A 110 -6.18 -11.82 11.64
C TYR A 110 -7.41 -10.92 11.77
N TYR A 111 -8.26 -11.30 12.72
CA TYR A 111 -9.46 -10.57 13.09
C TYR A 111 -9.12 -9.29 13.86
N ASN A 112 -9.75 -8.18 13.48
CA ASN A 112 -9.85 -6.96 14.27
C ASN A 112 -11.32 -6.73 14.62
N ALA A 113 -11.61 -6.41 15.88
CA ALA A 113 -12.96 -6.19 16.37
C ALA A 113 -13.58 -4.87 15.88
N GLY A 114 -12.77 -3.99 15.30
CA GLY A 114 -13.11 -2.59 15.09
C GLY A 114 -12.52 -1.71 16.19
N HIS A 115 -12.34 -0.43 15.90
CA HIS A 115 -11.83 0.59 16.81
C HIS A 115 -12.37 1.96 16.39
N PRO A 116 -12.31 3.00 17.24
CA PRO A 116 -12.71 4.34 16.85
C PRO A 116 -12.10 4.74 15.49
N GLY A 117 -12.96 5.06 14.53
CA GLY A 117 -12.58 5.38 13.15
C GLY A 117 -12.83 4.27 12.13
N VAL A 118 -12.86 3.00 12.56
CA VAL A 118 -13.27 1.83 11.76
C VAL A 118 -14.04 0.87 12.69
N ASP A 119 -15.31 1.16 12.93
CA ASP A 119 -16.06 0.59 14.06
C ASP A 119 -16.60 -0.83 13.81
N VAL A 120 -16.45 -1.37 12.59
CA VAL A 120 -16.95 -2.70 12.23
C VAL A 120 -15.86 -3.76 12.30
N PRO A 121 -16.18 -5.02 12.65
CA PRO A 121 -15.22 -6.11 12.57
C PRO A 121 -14.69 -6.30 11.14
N HIS A 122 -13.37 -6.41 11.02
CA HIS A 122 -12.67 -6.53 9.74
C HIS A 122 -11.48 -7.48 9.88
N ALA A 123 -11.03 -8.05 8.76
CA ALA A 123 -9.76 -8.76 8.72
C ALA A 123 -8.63 -7.77 8.38
N HIS A 124 -7.52 -7.86 9.09
CA HIS A 124 -6.24 -7.34 8.61
C HIS A 124 -5.56 -8.41 7.78
N ILE A 125 -5.21 -8.08 6.55
CA ILE A 125 -4.30 -8.87 5.71
C ILE A 125 -3.01 -8.06 5.62
N VAL A 126 -1.95 -8.52 6.29
CA VAL A 126 -0.69 -7.80 6.46
C VAL A 126 0.40 -8.50 5.67
N LEU A 127 0.94 -7.83 4.65
CA LEU A 127 2.04 -8.29 3.81
C LEU A 127 3.32 -7.62 4.31
N TYR A 128 4.26 -8.39 4.86
CA TYR A 128 5.53 -7.89 5.39
C TYR A 128 6.63 -7.93 4.33
N HIS A 129 7.43 -6.86 4.27
CA HIS A 129 8.36 -6.63 3.16
C HIS A 129 9.81 -7.05 3.43
N ASP A 130 10.18 -7.32 4.69
CA ASP A 130 11.47 -7.90 5.05
C ASP A 130 11.41 -8.68 6.38
N ALA A 131 12.48 -9.41 6.71
CA ALA A 131 12.54 -10.30 7.88
C ALA A 131 12.39 -9.58 9.23
N GLU A 132 12.82 -8.32 9.30
CA GLU A 132 12.84 -7.53 10.54
C GLU A 132 11.59 -6.64 10.67
N ALA A 133 10.74 -6.55 9.63
CA ALA A 133 9.55 -5.70 9.59
C ALA A 133 8.64 -5.88 10.80
N LYS A 134 8.34 -7.12 11.19
CA LYS A 134 7.51 -7.40 12.39
C LYS A 134 8.14 -6.84 13.66
N ALA A 135 9.46 -6.99 13.82
CA ALA A 135 10.16 -6.51 15.00
C ALA A 135 10.20 -4.98 15.07
N ARG A 136 10.38 -4.31 13.92
CA ARG A 136 10.37 -2.85 13.84
C ARG A 136 8.99 -2.23 14.03
N LEU A 137 7.93 -2.91 13.61
CA LEU A 137 6.55 -2.46 13.81
C LEU A 137 6.04 -2.69 15.24
N ALA A 138 6.61 -3.64 15.99
CA ALA A 138 6.09 -4.06 17.29
C ALA A 138 6.28 -3.06 18.44
N LYS A 139 7.13 -2.06 18.29
CA LYS A 139 7.53 -1.12 19.34
C LYS A 139 7.26 0.29 18.88
#